data_AF-B9DJF3-F1
#
_entry.id   AF-B9DJF3-F1
#
_cell.length_a   1.000
_cell.length_b   1.000
_cell.length_c   1.000
_cell.angle_alpha   90.00
_cell.angle_beta   90.00
_cell.angle_gamma   90.00
#
_symmetry.space_group_name_H-M   'P 1'
#
loop_
_entity.id
_entity.type
_entity.pdbx_description
1 polymer ?
#
loop_
_entity_poly.entity_id
_entity_poly.type
_entity_poly.pdbx_seq_one_letter_code
_entity_poly.pdbx_strand_id
1 'polypeptide(L)'
;MKEIKDLNVNDRIIIWRYNDMNIDEGHNATVIRRVVRHAEPQAVVVQLDGVSNEATITDKDYFDTLPLSNQKSEDYENEEPFFVNDADKGIPSHYQGKDGIDVIEFLRQQMTSQEFKGFMTGNIIKYATRLGRKDEKVKELEKIEVYAKRLKEVLTNE
;
A
#
# COMPACT_ATOMS: atom_id res chain seq x y z
N MET A 1 -3.40 -17.26 -6.14
CA MET A 1 -4.57 -16.73 -6.86
C MET A 1 -5.79 -17.16 -6.08
N LYS A 2 -6.70 -16.25 -5.73
CA LYS A 2 -7.88 -16.60 -4.94
C LYS A 2 -8.89 -17.34 -5.82
N GLU A 3 -9.56 -18.33 -5.27
CA GLU A 3 -10.65 -19.04 -5.92
C GLU A 3 -11.99 -18.39 -5.58
N ILE A 4 -13.04 -18.69 -6.34
CA ILE A 4 -14.42 -18.21 -6.10
C ILE A 4 -14.91 -18.53 -4.68
N LYS A 5 -14.44 -19.65 -4.11
CA LYS A 5 -14.76 -20.04 -2.73
C LYS A 5 -14.20 -19.09 -1.67
N ASP A 6 -13.15 -18.34 -2.01
CA ASP A 6 -12.50 -17.38 -1.11
C ASP A 6 -13.15 -15.99 -1.15
N LEU A 7 -14.04 -15.74 -2.12
CA LEU A 7 -14.74 -14.47 -2.26
C LEU A 7 -15.99 -14.38 -1.38
N ASN A 8 -16.13 -13.23 -0.71
CA ASN A 8 -17.28 -12.84 0.09
C ASN A 8 -18.08 -11.72 -0.59
N VAL A 9 -19.33 -11.56 -0.15
CA VAL A 9 -20.16 -10.42 -0.58
C VAL A 9 -19.49 -9.12 -0.11
N ASN A 10 -19.47 -8.12 -0.98
CA ASN A 10 -18.77 -6.83 -0.87
C ASN A 10 -17.25 -6.87 -1.10
N ASP A 11 -16.66 -8.02 -1.42
CA ASP A 11 -15.26 -8.05 -1.83
C ASP A 11 -15.08 -7.26 -3.13
N ARG A 12 -13.96 -6.52 -3.19
CA ARG A 12 -13.54 -5.79 -4.38
C ARG A 12 -12.61 -6.67 -5.19
N ILE A 13 -12.87 -6.74 -6.49
CA ILE A 13 -12.06 -7.52 -7.42
C ILE A 13 -11.75 -6.70 -8.67
N ILE A 14 -10.69 -7.09 -9.37
CA ILE A 14 -10.38 -6.66 -10.74
C ILE A 14 -10.39 -7.88 -11.64
N ILE A 15 -11.09 -7.80 -12.76
CA ILE A 15 -11.27 -8.89 -13.72
C ILE A 15 -10.39 -8.61 -14.93
N TRP A 16 -9.47 -9.53 -15.23
CA TRP A 16 -8.53 -9.44 -16.33
C TRP A 16 -8.93 -10.32 -17.53
N ARG A 17 -9.69 -11.39 -17.28
CA ARG A 17 -10.24 -12.25 -18.34
C ARG A 17 -11.67 -12.64 -18.00
N TYR A 18 -12.58 -12.46 -18.95
CA TYR A 18 -13.99 -12.81 -18.83
C TYR A 18 -14.50 -13.45 -20.13
N ASN A 19 -15.18 -14.61 -20.05
CA ASN A 19 -15.68 -15.33 -21.23
C ASN A 19 -14.62 -15.51 -22.34
N ASP A 20 -13.44 -15.98 -21.96
CA ASP A 20 -12.28 -16.20 -22.85
C ASP A 20 -11.72 -14.95 -23.56
N MET A 21 -12.17 -13.75 -23.18
CA MET A 21 -11.62 -12.47 -23.65
C MET A 21 -10.74 -11.82 -22.60
N ASN A 22 -9.52 -11.43 -22.98
CA ASN A 22 -8.63 -10.63 -22.15
C ASN A 22 -9.11 -9.15 -22.13
N ILE A 23 -8.93 -8.50 -20.99
CA ILE A 23 -9.32 -7.10 -20.75
C ILE A 23 -8.05 -6.34 -20.37
N ASP A 24 -7.54 -5.51 -21.29
CA ASP A 24 -6.22 -4.88 -21.16
C ASP A 24 -6.09 -3.95 -19.95
N GLU A 25 -7.14 -3.22 -19.59
CA GLU A 25 -7.14 -2.30 -18.43
C GLU A 25 -7.69 -2.94 -17.15
N GLY A 26 -8.19 -4.17 -17.25
CA GLY A 26 -8.98 -4.82 -16.20
C GLY A 26 -10.29 -4.09 -15.90
N HIS A 27 -11.30 -4.83 -15.42
CA HIS A 27 -12.56 -4.24 -14.98
C HIS A 27 -12.75 -4.43 -13.48
N ASN A 28 -12.86 -3.31 -12.78
CA ASN A 28 -13.15 -3.30 -11.36
C ASN A 28 -14.61 -3.68 -11.10
N ALA A 29 -14.82 -4.52 -10.08
CA ALA A 29 -16.14 -4.98 -9.73
C ALA A 29 -16.29 -5.23 -8.22
N THR A 30 -17.53 -5.20 -7.75
CA THR A 30 -17.90 -5.57 -6.38
C THR A 30 -18.72 -6.86 -6.39
N VAL A 31 -18.35 -7.82 -5.55
CA VAL A 31 -19.13 -9.06 -5.40
C VAL A 31 -20.47 -8.74 -4.72
N ILE A 32 -21.58 -8.99 -5.42
CA ILE A 32 -22.93 -8.70 -4.89
C ILE A 32 -23.64 -9.95 -4.35
N ARG A 33 -23.36 -11.14 -4.92
CA ARG A 33 -23.91 -12.41 -4.43
C ARG A 33 -23.06 -13.61 -4.84
N ARG A 34 -23.17 -14.69 -4.07
CA ARG A 34 -22.55 -15.99 -4.36
C ARG A 34 -23.57 -16.94 -4.97
N VAL A 35 -23.15 -17.76 -5.94
CA VAL A 35 -23.97 -18.80 -6.55
C VAL A 35 -23.46 -20.15 -6.07
N VAL A 36 -24.21 -20.74 -5.13
CA VAL A 36 -23.86 -22.03 -4.50
C VAL A 36 -24.57 -23.16 -5.23
N ARG A 37 -23.84 -24.20 -5.62
CA ARG A 37 -24.37 -25.47 -6.12
C ARG A 37 -23.68 -26.61 -5.38
N HIS A 38 -24.45 -27.63 -4.99
CA HIS A 38 -23.91 -28.80 -4.26
C HIS A 38 -23.08 -28.42 -3.02
N ALA A 39 -23.56 -27.45 -2.23
CA ALA A 39 -22.93 -26.94 -1.01
C ALA A 39 -21.63 -26.13 -1.18
N GLU A 40 -21.15 -25.91 -2.41
CA GLU A 40 -19.98 -25.05 -2.66
C GLU A 40 -20.30 -23.89 -3.63
N PRO A 41 -19.70 -22.70 -3.41
CA PRO A 41 -19.79 -21.56 -4.31
C PRO A 41 -19.05 -21.89 -5.62
N GLN A 42 -19.78 -22.00 -6.72
CA GLN A 42 -19.22 -22.28 -8.05
C GLN A 42 -19.09 -21.04 -8.93
N ALA A 43 -19.78 -19.97 -8.56
CA ALA A 43 -19.68 -18.67 -9.22
C ALA A 43 -19.98 -17.54 -8.22
N VAL A 44 -19.54 -16.33 -8.55
CA VAL A 44 -20.04 -15.09 -7.95
C VAL A 44 -20.70 -14.23 -9.01
N VAL A 45 -21.66 -13.42 -8.60
CA VAL A 45 -22.17 -12.33 -9.42
C VAL A 45 -21.61 -11.04 -8.88
N VAL A 46 -21.12 -10.22 -9.81
CA VAL A 46 -20.39 -8.99 -9.52
C VAL A 46 -21.02 -7.82 -10.27
N GLN A 47 -21.02 -6.66 -9.64
CA GLN A 47 -21.41 -5.40 -10.26
C GLN A 47 -20.15 -4.69 -10.77
N LEU A 48 -20.11 -4.40 -12.08
CA LEU A 48 -19.00 -3.68 -12.69
C LEU A 48 -19.06 -2.19 -12.33
N ASP A 49 -17.90 -1.56 -12.13
CA ASP A 49 -17.84 -0.14 -11.85
C ASP A 49 -18.28 0.70 -13.06
N GLY A 50 -19.04 1.76 -12.81
CA GLY A 50 -19.46 2.72 -13.84
C GLY A 50 -20.51 2.19 -14.83
N VAL A 51 -20.95 0.95 -14.69
CA VAL A 51 -21.96 0.33 -15.55
C VAL A 51 -23.04 -0.34 -14.69
N SER A 52 -24.31 -0.25 -15.09
CA SER A 52 -25.42 -0.92 -14.40
C SER A 52 -25.49 -2.44 -14.67
N ASN A 53 -24.45 -3.04 -15.24
CA ASN A 53 -24.45 -4.43 -15.66
C ASN A 53 -23.84 -5.34 -14.59
N GLU A 54 -24.45 -6.52 -14.43
CA GLU A 54 -23.91 -7.61 -13.61
C GLU A 54 -23.15 -8.59 -14.49
N ALA A 55 -22.05 -9.15 -13.97
CA ALA A 55 -21.31 -10.24 -14.59
C ALA A 55 -21.26 -11.45 -13.66
N THR A 56 -21.24 -12.66 -14.23
CA THR A 56 -21.10 -13.91 -13.47
C THR A 56 -19.70 -14.46 -13.66
N ILE A 57 -18.90 -14.49 -12.60
CA ILE A 57 -17.50 -14.90 -12.62
C ILE A 57 -17.37 -16.31 -12.03
N THR A 58 -16.51 -17.12 -12.64
CA THR A 58 -16.19 -18.50 -12.26
C THR A 58 -14.68 -18.67 -12.10
N ASP A 59 -14.22 -19.82 -11.59
CA ASP A 59 -12.78 -20.12 -11.50
C ASP A 59 -12.08 -20.26 -12.87
N LYS A 60 -12.84 -20.24 -13.99
CA LYS A 60 -12.27 -20.18 -15.34
C LYS A 60 -11.86 -18.75 -15.73
N ASP A 61 -12.45 -17.75 -15.09
CA ASP A 61 -12.15 -16.34 -15.35
C ASP A 61 -10.89 -15.94 -14.57
N TYR A 62 -10.15 -14.94 -15.06
CA TYR A 62 -8.95 -14.46 -14.37
C TYR A 62 -9.25 -13.15 -13.66
N PHE A 63 -9.10 -13.14 -12.34
CA PHE A 63 -9.38 -11.99 -11.49
C PHE A 63 -8.42 -11.95 -10.29
N ASP A 64 -8.21 -10.75 -9.73
CA ASP A 64 -7.52 -10.54 -8.47
C ASP A 64 -8.44 -9.83 -7.47
N THR A 65 -8.27 -10.10 -6.18
CA THR A 65 -8.93 -9.28 -5.16
C THR A 65 -8.18 -7.96 -5.01
N LEU A 66 -8.92 -6.87 -5.10
CA LEU A 66 -8.41 -5.57 -4.73
C LEU A 66 -8.49 -5.43 -3.21
N PRO A 67 -7.46 -4.89 -2.55
CA PRO A 67 -7.61 -4.54 -1.15
C PRO A 67 -8.80 -3.57 -1.05
N LEU A 68 -9.70 -3.80 -0.09
CA LEU A 68 -10.55 -2.73 0.41
C LEU A 68 -9.60 -1.55 0.69
N SER A 69 -9.95 -0.31 0.35
CA SER A 69 -9.00 0.83 0.46
C SER A 69 -8.42 1.05 1.87
N ASN A 70 -8.89 0.27 2.85
CA ASN A 70 -8.46 0.26 4.24
C ASN A 70 -7.80 -1.06 4.71
N GLN A 71 -7.68 -2.10 3.87
CA GLN A 71 -6.92 -3.31 4.21
C GLN A 71 -5.45 -3.09 3.87
N LYS A 72 -4.67 -2.92 4.94
CA LYS A 72 -3.22 -2.85 4.94
C LYS A 72 -2.63 -3.98 4.08
N SER A 73 -1.67 -3.66 3.22
CA SER A 73 -0.73 -4.68 2.73
C SER A 73 0.12 -5.15 3.92
N GLU A 74 0.02 -6.44 4.25
CA GLU A 74 0.80 -7.08 5.32
C GLU A 74 2.31 -7.07 5.02
N ASP A 75 2.69 -6.88 3.75
CA ASP A 75 4.07 -6.97 3.27
C ASP A 75 4.97 -5.76 3.60
N TYR A 76 4.48 -4.74 4.31
CA TYR A 76 5.28 -3.58 4.74
C TYR A 76 5.47 -3.46 6.26
N GLU A 77 5.03 -4.45 7.06
CA GLU A 77 4.95 -4.29 8.53
C GLU A 77 6.23 -4.63 9.32
N ASN A 78 7.39 -4.85 8.68
CA ASN A 78 8.67 -5.01 9.40
C ASN A 78 9.51 -3.72 9.42
N GLU A 79 8.90 -2.57 9.68
CA GLU A 79 9.66 -1.37 10.06
C GLU A 79 9.87 -1.37 11.58
N GLU A 80 10.98 -2.00 11.98
CA GLU A 80 11.57 -1.85 13.32
C GLU A 80 11.64 -0.36 13.72
N PRO A 81 11.43 -0.03 15.00
CA PRO A 81 11.31 1.34 15.47
C PRO A 81 12.64 2.09 15.29
N PHE A 82 12.53 3.25 14.64
CA PHE A 82 13.65 4.09 14.19
C PHE A 82 14.16 4.96 15.36
N PHE A 83 14.81 4.34 16.35
CA PHE A 83 15.32 5.06 17.54
C PHE A 83 16.77 5.56 17.40
N VAL A 84 16.89 6.88 17.58
CA VAL A 84 17.93 7.72 18.23
C VAL A 84 19.33 7.90 17.61
N ASN A 85 19.70 9.18 17.57
CA ASN A 85 20.99 9.78 17.24
C ASN A 85 22.18 9.13 17.97
N ASP A 86 23.05 8.48 17.19
CA ASP A 86 24.49 8.72 17.14
C ASP A 86 24.96 8.13 15.80
N ALA A 87 25.95 8.77 15.18
CA ALA A 87 26.31 8.74 13.77
C ALA A 87 26.68 7.38 13.11
N ASP A 88 26.25 6.23 13.65
CA ASP A 88 26.64 4.93 13.10
C ASP A 88 25.72 3.73 13.46
N LYS A 89 24.61 3.90 14.21
CA LYS A 89 23.88 2.72 14.78
C LYS A 89 22.34 2.74 14.77
N GLY A 90 21.70 3.52 13.89
CA GLY A 90 20.23 3.66 13.87
C GLY A 90 19.52 3.24 12.58
N ILE A 91 20.26 2.74 11.58
CA ILE A 91 19.69 2.36 10.29
C ILE A 91 19.47 0.85 10.33
N PRO A 92 18.24 0.33 10.19
CA PRO A 92 18.01 -1.11 10.00
C PRO A 92 18.95 -1.66 8.93
N SER A 93 19.51 -2.86 9.11
CA SER A 93 20.61 -3.33 8.25
C SER A 93 20.26 -3.35 6.76
N HIS A 94 18.97 -3.43 6.40
CA HIS A 94 18.50 -3.37 5.01
C HIS A 94 18.43 -1.95 4.42
N TYR A 95 18.46 -0.91 5.25
CA TYR A 95 18.57 0.49 4.82
C TYR A 95 20.01 1.03 4.89
N GLN A 96 20.94 0.28 5.48
CA GLN A 96 22.36 0.60 5.41
C GLN A 96 22.84 0.26 4.00
N GLY A 97 23.01 1.30 3.17
CA GLY A 97 23.81 1.17 1.97
C GLY A 97 25.22 0.71 2.32
N LYS A 98 25.95 0.16 1.34
CA LYS A 98 27.41 0.03 1.50
C LYS A 98 27.95 1.41 1.88
N ASP A 99 28.85 1.46 2.86
CA ASP A 99 29.52 2.68 3.33
C ASP A 99 28.70 3.61 4.26
N GLY A 100 27.63 3.12 4.90
CA GLY A 100 26.93 3.85 5.98
C GLY A 100 25.96 4.94 5.50
N ILE A 101 25.71 5.01 4.19
CA ILE A 101 24.72 5.93 3.60
C ILE A 101 23.33 5.32 3.78
N ASP A 102 22.44 6.02 4.50
CA ASP A 102 21.03 5.63 4.60
C ASP A 102 20.24 6.02 3.34
N VAL A 103 19.06 5.45 3.17
CA VAL A 103 18.21 5.72 1.99
C VAL A 103 17.79 7.19 1.90
N ILE A 104 17.62 7.90 3.03
CA ILE A 104 17.24 9.32 3.02
C ILE A 104 18.38 10.17 2.47
N GLU A 105 19.61 9.89 2.88
CA GLU A 105 20.81 10.55 2.39
C GLU A 105 21.09 10.20 0.93
N PHE A 106 20.86 8.95 0.52
CA PHE A 106 20.89 8.59 -0.90
C PHE A 106 19.90 9.42 -1.71
N LEU A 107 18.63 9.53 -1.27
CA LEU A 107 17.62 10.35 -1.94
C LEU A 107 18.00 11.83 -1.98
N ARG A 108 18.62 12.34 -0.90
CA ARG A 108 19.12 13.72 -0.84
C ARG A 108 20.15 14.02 -1.94
N GLN A 109 21.00 13.06 -2.27
CA GLN A 109 22.00 13.21 -3.33
C GLN A 109 21.39 13.18 -4.74
N GLN A 110 20.23 12.55 -4.91
CA GLN A 110 19.56 12.41 -6.21
C GLN A 110 18.52 13.50 -6.49
N MET A 111 17.98 14.12 -5.44
CA MET A 111 16.92 15.13 -5.53
C MET A 111 17.48 16.55 -5.53
N THR A 112 16.76 17.47 -6.19
CA THR A 112 16.97 18.90 -5.96
C THR A 112 16.60 19.29 -4.52
N SER A 113 17.13 20.40 -4.01
CA SER A 113 16.78 20.90 -2.67
C SER A 113 15.27 21.08 -2.49
N GLN A 114 14.56 21.54 -3.52
CA GLN A 114 13.11 21.74 -3.48
C GLN A 114 12.35 20.41 -3.40
N GLU A 115 12.75 19.42 -4.21
CA GLU A 115 12.15 18.08 -4.19
C GLU A 115 12.38 17.40 -2.84
N PHE A 116 13.61 17.48 -2.31
CA PHE A 116 13.93 16.88 -1.02
C PHE A 116 13.14 17.52 0.13
N LYS A 117 13.00 18.86 0.15
CA LYS A 117 12.11 19.56 1.09
C LYS A 117 10.66 19.09 0.98
N GLY A 118 10.16 18.96 -0.25
CA GLY A 118 8.83 18.45 -0.53
C GLY A 118 8.64 17.02 -0.01
N PHE A 119 9.63 16.15 -0.24
CA PHE A 119 9.65 14.78 0.24
C PHE A 119 9.64 14.70 1.78
N MET A 120 10.47 15.49 2.47
CA MET A 120 10.45 15.56 3.94
C MET A 120 9.10 16.05 4.47
N THR A 121 8.57 17.14 3.90
CA THR A 121 7.28 17.74 4.32
C THR A 121 6.11 16.77 4.09
N GLY A 122 6.09 16.08 2.95
CA GLY A 122 5.07 15.07 2.64
C GLY A 122 5.10 13.90 3.63
N ASN A 123 6.29 13.46 4.05
CA ASN A 123 6.42 12.41 5.07
C ASN A 123 5.91 12.88 6.44
N ILE A 124 6.21 14.11 6.86
CA ILE A 124 5.66 14.69 8.11
C ILE A 124 4.12 14.67 8.08
N ILE A 125 3.51 15.14 6.99
CA ILE A 125 2.05 15.14 6.83
C ILE A 125 1.49 13.70 6.84
N LYS A 126 2.14 12.78 6.13
CA LYS A 126 1.74 11.36 6.10
C LYS A 126 1.68 10.76 7.51
N TYR A 127 2.71 10.96 8.33
CA TYR A 127 2.75 10.37 9.67
C TYR A 127 1.87 11.11 10.68
N ALA A 128 1.77 12.45 10.57
CA ALA A 128 0.82 13.23 11.37
C ALA A 128 -0.63 12.80 11.11
N THR A 129 -0.97 12.54 9.84
CA THR A 129 -2.31 12.04 9.51
C THR A 129 -2.50 10.61 10.02
N ARG A 130 -1.51 9.72 9.96
CA ARG A 130 -1.64 8.32 10.43
C ARG A 130 -1.70 8.12 11.94
N LEU A 131 -1.49 9.18 12.72
CA LEU A 131 -1.41 9.12 14.18
C LEU A 131 -2.59 8.36 14.82
N GLY A 132 -2.28 7.21 15.43
CA GLY A 132 -3.27 6.35 16.10
C GLY A 132 -4.26 5.65 15.17
N ARG A 133 -4.00 5.66 13.85
CA ARG A 133 -4.81 4.98 12.82
C ARG A 133 -4.11 3.76 12.22
N LYS A 134 -2.78 3.82 12.05
CA LYS A 134 -2.01 2.74 11.41
C LYS A 134 -1.12 2.00 12.41
N ASP A 135 -0.19 2.72 13.02
CA ASP A 135 0.79 2.21 13.98
C ASP A 135 0.58 2.85 15.37
N GLU A 136 1.39 2.43 16.34
CA GLU A 136 1.41 3.04 17.67
C GLU A 136 1.70 4.54 17.57
N LYS A 137 0.94 5.36 18.30
CA LYS A 137 1.03 6.82 18.23
C LYS A 137 2.46 7.34 18.43
N VAL A 138 3.18 6.74 19.38
CA VAL A 138 4.56 7.12 19.72
C VAL A 138 5.51 6.87 18.53
N LYS A 139 5.41 5.71 17.88
CA LYS A 139 6.21 5.38 16.69
C LYS A 139 5.97 6.35 15.52
N GLU A 140 4.72 6.78 15.33
CA GLU A 140 4.39 7.77 14.29
C GLU A 140 4.97 9.15 14.62
N LEU A 141 4.97 9.55 15.90
CA LEU A 141 5.59 10.80 16.36
C LEU A 141 7.11 10.78 16.16
N GLU A 142 7.77 9.67 16.48
CA GLU A 142 9.22 9.50 16.27
C GLU A 142 9.58 9.65 14.79
N LYS A 143 8.79 9.08 13.88
CA LYS A 143 8.98 9.28 12.44
C LYS A 143 8.89 10.76 12.07
N ILE A 144 7.88 11.48 12.59
CA ILE A 144 7.73 12.92 12.36
C ILE A 144 8.99 13.68 12.82
N GLU A 145 9.52 13.37 13.99
CA GLU A 145 10.73 14.02 14.53
C GLU A 145 11.96 13.82 13.62
N VAL A 146 12.14 12.61 13.08
CA VAL A 146 13.23 12.30 12.15
C VAL A 146 13.15 13.16 10.89
N TYR A 147 11.98 13.19 10.21
CA TYR A 147 11.82 13.99 9.00
C TYR A 147 11.91 15.50 9.29
N ALA A 148 11.38 15.95 10.43
CA ALA A 148 11.47 17.35 10.84
C ALA A 148 12.92 17.78 11.10
N LYS A 149 13.72 16.92 11.74
CA LYS A 149 15.15 17.18 11.97
C LYS A 149 15.91 17.30 10.65
N ARG A 150 15.73 16.34 9.73
CA ARG A 150 16.37 16.36 8.40
C ARG A 150 15.94 17.58 7.58
N LEU A 151 14.67 17.96 7.61
CA LEU A 151 14.18 19.18 6.95
C LEU A 151 14.84 20.43 7.53
N LYS A 152 14.97 20.52 8.86
CA LYS A 152 15.67 21.63 9.52
C LYS A 152 17.13 21.71 9.11
N GLU A 153 17.84 20.59 9.03
CA GLU A 153 19.24 20.53 8.56
C GLU A 153 19.36 21.12 7.16
N VAL A 154 18.45 20.80 6.23
CA VAL A 154 18.47 21.36 4.88
C VAL A 154 18.22 22.86 4.89
N LEU A 155 17.21 23.33 5.62
CA LEU A 155 16.87 24.75 5.70
C LEU A 155 17.93 25.62 6.39
N THR A 156 18.74 25.03 7.26
CA THR A 156 19.82 25.74 7.98
C THR A 156 21.10 25.82 7.15
N ASN A 157 21.27 24.92 6.17
CA ASN A 157 22.45 24.84 5.31
C ASN A 157 22.23 25.49 3.93
N GLU A 158 21.13 26.24 3.76
CA GLU A 158 20.88 27.13 2.61
C GLU A 158 21.50 28.51 2.84
#